data_AF-A0A9Q9C611-F1
#
_entry.id   AF-A0A9Q9C611-F1
#
_cell.length_a   1.000
_cell.length_b   1.000
_cell.length_c   1.000
_cell.angle_alpha   90.00
_cell.angle_beta   90.00
_cell.angle_gamma   90.00
#
_symmetry.space_group_name_H-M   'P 1'
#
loop_
_entity.id
_entity.type
_entity.pdbx_description
1 polymer ?
#
loop_
_entity_poly.entity_id
_entity_poly.type
_entity_poly.pdbx_seq_one_letter_code
_entity_poly.pdbx_strand_id
1 'polypeptide(L)'
;MEEKIKSLEKKLLGIEQLRAKCEGLKTMNSRIREYMSRLDVLDSRIQSIDAQIAGYDLVDLLSDKSADISSMSLGMVVTAMKDMASASLRFKEDGSAEYMERCSVLWKRIRRVGFLRLNEIVYKSTESLTMNPDFAEFIKLLDEGLVHRIQVKILQLRKAECLRKSAHIKRNREFLFKSMIQQELYIFLSLFPLETEMLGRRLREFKEERPLESSGLFECFSFSVLKEYFESCSTEELESLKSRLYTELEGSAENISGEAEISEHGDFYTDVLMLVSVRHYLSSRQNYEEVQSEVIEV
;
A
#
# COMPACT_ATOMS: atom_id res chain seq x y z
N MET A 1 31.04 -69.33 -62.02
CA MET A 1 30.09 -69.52 -60.89
C MET A 1 30.71 -69.13 -59.55
N GLU A 2 31.96 -69.49 -59.30
CA GLU A 2 32.71 -69.17 -58.08
C GLU A 2 32.78 -67.67 -57.71
N GLU A 3 33.03 -66.79 -58.68
CA GLU A 3 33.09 -65.34 -58.43
C GLU A 3 31.74 -64.75 -57.99
N LYS A 4 30.62 -65.30 -58.51
CA LYS A 4 29.28 -64.88 -58.11
C LYS A 4 28.97 -65.32 -56.67
N ILE A 5 29.43 -66.50 -56.27
CA ILE A 5 29.28 -67.02 -54.90
C ILE A 5 30.08 -66.15 -53.92
N LYS A 6 31.36 -65.91 -54.20
CA LYS A 6 32.21 -65.01 -53.37
C LYS A 6 31.63 -63.59 -53.27
N SER A 7 31.07 -63.07 -54.35
CA SER A 7 30.39 -61.77 -54.34
C SER A 7 29.13 -61.76 -53.47
N LEU A 8 28.36 -62.86 -53.44
CA LEU A 8 27.15 -62.98 -52.63
C LEU A 8 27.51 -63.13 -51.14
N GLU A 9 28.53 -63.92 -50.81
CA GLU A 9 29.05 -64.05 -49.45
C GLU A 9 29.54 -62.71 -48.89
N LYS A 10 30.29 -61.93 -49.69
CA LYS A 10 30.74 -60.59 -49.29
C LYS A 10 29.57 -59.62 -49.04
N LYS A 11 28.51 -59.70 -49.87
CA LYS A 11 27.30 -58.90 -49.67
C LYS A 11 26.52 -59.33 -48.44
N LEU A 12 26.41 -60.63 -48.18
CA LEU A 12 25.72 -61.20 -47.02
C LEU A 12 26.43 -60.79 -45.72
N LEU A 13 27.76 -60.89 -45.69
CA LEU A 13 28.58 -60.43 -44.57
C LEU A 13 28.48 -58.90 -44.36
N GLY A 14 28.35 -58.12 -45.44
CA GLY A 14 28.04 -56.70 -45.37
C GLY A 14 26.66 -56.40 -44.79
N ILE A 15 25.64 -57.19 -45.14
CA ILE A 15 24.27 -57.07 -44.58
C ILE A 15 24.26 -57.43 -43.09
N GLU A 16 24.98 -58.47 -42.68
CA GLU A 16 25.12 -58.86 -41.27
C GLU A 16 25.81 -57.78 -40.44
N GLN A 17 26.90 -57.19 -40.97
CA GLN A 17 27.58 -56.06 -40.33
C GLN A 17 26.67 -54.82 -40.22
N LEU A 18 25.89 -54.52 -41.25
CA LEU A 18 24.91 -53.43 -41.22
C LEU A 18 23.82 -53.70 -40.19
N ARG A 19 23.32 -54.93 -40.10
CA ARG A 19 22.32 -55.33 -39.10
C ARG A 19 22.86 -55.17 -37.68
N ALA A 20 24.09 -55.62 -37.42
CA ALA A 20 24.75 -55.44 -36.13
C ALA A 20 24.93 -53.96 -35.78
N LYS A 21 25.32 -53.11 -36.74
CA LYS A 21 25.40 -51.65 -36.54
C LYS A 21 24.03 -51.03 -36.26
N CYS A 22 22.97 -51.45 -36.97
CA CYS A 22 21.61 -50.98 -36.73
C CYS A 22 21.12 -51.33 -35.32
N GLU A 23 21.36 -52.55 -34.84
CA GLU A 23 21.02 -52.91 -33.45
C GLU A 23 21.85 -52.10 -32.44
N GLY A 24 23.15 -51.90 -32.70
CA GLY A 24 23.99 -51.01 -31.89
C GLY A 24 23.45 -49.58 -31.82
N LEU A 25 22.98 -49.02 -32.93
CA LEU A 25 22.35 -47.69 -32.98
C LEU A 25 21.01 -47.65 -32.24
N LYS A 26 20.20 -48.71 -32.31
CA LYS A 26 18.95 -48.80 -31.52
C LYS A 26 19.23 -48.80 -30.03
N THR A 27 20.20 -49.59 -29.57
CA THR A 27 20.63 -49.61 -28.16
C THR A 27 21.21 -48.27 -27.72
N MET A 28 21.97 -47.61 -28.61
CA MET A 28 22.47 -46.26 -28.33
C MET A 28 21.32 -45.25 -28.20
N ASN A 29 20.33 -45.29 -29.08
CA ASN A 29 19.16 -44.40 -29.03
C ASN A 29 18.31 -44.65 -27.78
N SER A 30 18.12 -45.91 -27.36
CA SER A 30 17.42 -46.19 -26.09
C SER A 30 18.17 -45.63 -24.88
N ARG A 31 19.51 -45.76 -24.86
CA ARG A 31 20.36 -45.16 -23.81
C ARG A 31 20.30 -43.63 -23.81
N ILE A 32 20.29 -43.00 -24.99
CA ILE A 32 20.15 -41.54 -25.10
C ILE A 32 18.83 -41.08 -24.47
N ARG A 33 17.71 -41.76 -24.78
CA ARG A 33 16.41 -41.43 -24.19
C ARG A 33 16.38 -41.62 -22.67
N GLU A 34 17.00 -42.68 -22.18
CA GLU A 34 17.14 -42.91 -20.74
C GLU A 34 17.94 -41.77 -20.07
N TYR A 35 19.06 -41.35 -20.67
CA TYR A 35 19.83 -40.22 -20.15
C TYR A 35 19.06 -38.90 -20.20
N MET A 36 18.30 -38.63 -21.26
CA MET A 36 17.43 -37.43 -21.32
C MET A 36 16.40 -37.43 -20.20
N SER A 37 15.69 -38.54 -19.99
CA SER A 37 14.74 -38.66 -18.89
C SER A 37 15.40 -38.47 -17.52
N ARG A 38 16.64 -38.96 -17.34
CA ARG A 38 17.40 -38.73 -16.11
C ARG A 38 17.82 -37.27 -15.94
N LEU A 39 18.13 -36.56 -17.02
CA LEU A 39 18.42 -35.13 -16.98
C LEU A 39 17.20 -34.33 -16.54
N ASP A 40 16.02 -34.61 -17.10
CA ASP A 40 14.77 -33.94 -16.69
C ASP A 40 14.47 -34.13 -15.19
N VAL A 41 14.70 -35.35 -14.68
CA VAL A 41 14.56 -35.63 -13.24
C VAL A 41 15.61 -34.89 -12.41
N LEU A 42 16.85 -34.73 -12.90
CA LEU A 42 17.86 -33.97 -12.18
C LEU A 42 17.55 -32.47 -12.18
N ASP A 43 17.11 -31.92 -13.32
CA ASP A 43 16.74 -30.51 -13.43
C ASP A 43 15.57 -30.15 -12.50
N SER A 44 14.54 -30.99 -12.44
CA SER A 44 13.44 -30.79 -11.48
C SER A 44 13.90 -30.85 -10.02
N ARG A 45 14.87 -31.71 -9.69
CA ARG A 45 15.47 -31.77 -8.35
C ARG A 45 16.31 -30.53 -8.04
N ILE A 46 17.07 -30.02 -9.01
CA ILE A 46 17.86 -28.79 -8.85
C ILE A 46 16.92 -27.62 -8.60
N GLN A 47 15.88 -27.44 -9.41
CA GLN A 47 14.89 -26.38 -9.21
C GLN A 47 14.21 -26.46 -7.84
N SER A 48 13.91 -27.67 -7.36
CA SER A 48 13.36 -27.87 -6.03
C SER A 48 14.34 -27.47 -4.93
N ILE A 49 15.63 -27.74 -5.10
CA ILE A 49 16.67 -27.36 -4.14
C ILE A 49 16.86 -25.85 -4.16
N ASP A 50 16.98 -25.24 -5.33
CA ASP A 50 17.12 -23.79 -5.51
C ASP A 50 15.94 -23.06 -4.84
N ALA A 51 14.72 -23.57 -5.03
CA ALA A 51 13.54 -23.02 -4.37
C ALA A 51 13.60 -23.12 -2.84
N GLN A 52 14.21 -24.18 -2.28
CA GLN A 52 14.36 -24.35 -0.83
C GLN A 52 15.44 -23.42 -0.26
N ILE A 53 16.57 -23.25 -0.95
CA ILE A 53 17.70 -22.46 -0.45
C ILE A 53 17.58 -20.96 -0.72
N ALA A 54 16.78 -20.53 -1.70
CA ALA A 54 16.67 -19.12 -2.10
C ALA A 54 16.39 -18.14 -0.94
N GLY A 55 15.61 -18.57 0.06
CA GLY A 55 15.36 -17.75 1.25
C GLY A 55 16.62 -17.57 2.10
N TYR A 56 17.39 -18.64 2.29
CA TYR A 56 18.66 -18.62 3.02
C TYR A 56 19.68 -17.72 2.31
N ASP A 57 19.83 -17.89 0.99
CA ASP A 57 20.73 -17.08 0.17
C ASP A 57 20.39 -15.59 0.21
N LEU A 58 19.09 -15.25 0.16
CA LEU A 58 18.63 -13.87 0.28
C LEU A 58 19.02 -13.26 1.62
N VAL A 59 18.77 -13.97 2.72
CA VAL A 59 19.10 -13.48 4.06
C VAL A 59 20.60 -13.32 4.22
N ASP A 60 21.39 -14.26 3.72
CA ASP A 60 22.84 -14.19 3.82
C ASP A 60 23.40 -13.03 2.97
N LEU A 61 22.88 -12.84 1.76
CA LEU A 61 23.22 -11.71 0.89
C LEU A 61 22.90 -10.38 1.56
N LEU A 62 21.69 -10.21 2.10
CA LEU A 62 21.26 -8.96 2.75
C LEU A 62 21.92 -8.74 4.12
N SER A 63 22.33 -9.81 4.79
CA SER A 63 23.05 -9.74 6.07
C SER A 63 24.51 -9.31 5.88
N ASP A 64 25.08 -9.49 4.70
CA ASP A 64 26.44 -9.05 4.42
C ASP A 64 26.57 -7.53 4.58
N LYS A 65 27.69 -7.12 5.18
CA LYS A 65 28.07 -5.72 5.34
C LYS A 65 28.33 -5.06 3.98
N SER A 66 28.69 -5.84 2.98
CA SER A 66 28.89 -5.37 1.60
C SER A 66 27.57 -4.98 0.91
N ALA A 67 26.42 -5.48 1.39
CA ALA A 67 25.13 -5.16 0.82
C ALA A 67 24.74 -3.71 1.09
N ASP A 68 24.67 -2.92 0.01
CA ASP A 68 24.22 -1.54 0.05
C ASP A 68 22.68 -1.45 0.12
N ILE A 69 22.12 -1.88 1.25
CA ILE A 69 20.67 -1.75 1.51
C ILE A 69 20.26 -0.27 1.51
N SER A 70 21.16 0.64 1.86
CA SER A 70 20.87 2.07 1.92
C SER A 70 20.48 2.66 0.58
N SER A 71 21.01 2.17 -0.55
CA SER A 71 20.70 2.71 -1.88
C SER A 71 19.44 2.13 -2.53
N MET A 72 18.78 1.17 -1.88
CA MET A 72 17.56 0.55 -2.43
C MET A 72 16.46 1.58 -2.70
N SER A 73 15.82 1.47 -3.87
CA SER A 73 14.59 2.19 -4.19
C SER A 73 13.41 1.65 -3.38
N LEU A 74 12.27 2.36 -3.36
CA LEU A 74 11.08 1.89 -2.64
C LEU A 74 10.59 0.55 -3.20
N GLY A 75 10.56 0.37 -4.53
CA GLY A 75 10.21 -0.92 -5.15
C GLY A 75 11.14 -2.05 -4.74
N MET A 76 12.46 -1.82 -4.69
CA MET A 76 13.40 -2.84 -4.19
C MET A 76 13.17 -3.18 -2.71
N VAL A 77 12.85 -2.18 -1.88
CA VAL A 77 12.49 -2.40 -0.48
C VAL A 77 11.24 -3.28 -0.37
N VAL A 78 10.20 -2.99 -1.16
CA VAL A 78 8.96 -3.77 -1.19
C VAL A 78 9.22 -5.22 -1.57
N THR A 79 9.99 -5.45 -2.64
CA THR A 79 10.38 -6.82 -3.06
C THR A 79 11.15 -7.53 -1.94
N ALA A 80 12.16 -6.89 -1.37
CA ALA A 80 12.95 -7.49 -0.30
C ALA A 80 12.11 -7.82 0.95
N MET A 81 11.15 -6.96 1.31
CA MET A 81 10.23 -7.23 2.41
C MET A 81 9.31 -8.42 2.10
N LYS A 82 8.76 -8.53 0.90
CA LYS A 82 7.93 -9.68 0.50
C LYS A 82 8.73 -10.97 0.53
N ASP A 83 9.90 -10.98 -0.08
CA ASP A 83 10.75 -12.16 -0.16
C ASP A 83 11.22 -12.60 1.24
N MET A 84 11.53 -11.64 2.12
CA MET A 84 11.85 -11.96 3.52
C MET A 84 10.66 -12.47 4.32
N ALA A 85 9.44 -11.98 4.08
CA ALA A 85 8.25 -12.53 4.72
C ALA A 85 8.04 -14.00 4.32
N SER A 86 8.22 -14.31 3.03
CA SER A 86 8.17 -15.69 2.53
C SER A 86 9.30 -16.55 3.09
N ALA A 87 10.53 -16.04 3.16
CA ALA A 87 11.66 -16.75 3.75
C ALA A 87 11.45 -17.02 5.26
N SER A 88 10.95 -16.04 6.01
CA SER A 88 10.66 -16.19 7.44
C SER A 88 9.60 -17.26 7.72
N LEU A 89 8.57 -17.39 6.88
CA LEU A 89 7.59 -18.48 6.99
C LEU A 89 8.26 -19.85 6.86
N ARG A 90 9.15 -20.03 5.89
CA ARG A 90 9.89 -21.28 5.68
C ARG A 90 10.85 -21.58 6.83
N PHE A 91 11.61 -20.59 7.31
CA PHE A 91 12.51 -20.81 8.44
C PHE A 91 11.77 -21.22 9.72
N LYS A 92 10.53 -20.75 9.89
CA LYS A 92 9.66 -21.19 10.98
C LYS A 92 9.25 -22.65 10.83
N GLU A 93 8.90 -23.08 9.62
CA GLU A 93 8.59 -24.49 9.30
C GLU A 93 9.82 -25.39 9.49
N ASP A 94 11.00 -24.93 9.09
CA ASP A 94 12.27 -25.63 9.22
C ASP A 94 12.82 -25.64 10.67
N GLY A 95 12.24 -24.84 11.57
CA GLY A 95 12.74 -24.67 12.94
C GLY A 95 14.08 -23.94 13.04
N SER A 96 14.44 -23.15 12.03
CA SER A 96 15.72 -22.43 11.94
C SER A 96 15.70 -21.13 12.76
N ALA A 97 15.92 -21.25 14.08
CA ALA A 97 15.91 -20.11 15.00
C ALA A 97 16.95 -19.03 14.64
N GLU A 98 18.12 -19.43 14.13
CA GLU A 98 19.17 -18.50 13.72
C GLU A 98 18.72 -17.59 12.57
N TYR A 99 18.16 -18.17 11.51
CA TYR A 99 17.69 -17.40 10.35
C TYR A 99 16.44 -16.57 10.67
N MET A 100 15.59 -17.03 11.60
CA MET A 100 14.48 -16.22 12.12
C MET A 100 14.97 -14.94 12.82
N GLU A 101 16.02 -15.03 13.64
CA GLU A 101 16.60 -13.85 14.28
C GLU A 101 17.25 -12.91 13.25
N ARG A 102 17.99 -13.44 12.28
CA ARG A 102 18.56 -12.65 11.17
C ARG A 102 17.48 -11.91 10.39
N CYS A 103 16.37 -12.59 10.07
CA CYS A 103 15.20 -11.97 9.44
C CYS A 103 14.64 -10.81 10.25
N SER A 104 14.49 -10.96 11.57
CA SER A 104 14.00 -9.89 12.46
C SER A 104 14.89 -8.64 12.42
N VAL A 105 16.21 -8.83 12.42
CA VAL A 105 17.19 -7.74 12.32
C VAL A 105 17.12 -7.06 10.95
N LEU A 106 17.14 -7.85 9.87
CA LEU A 106 17.04 -7.34 8.50
C LEU A 106 15.73 -6.60 8.26
N TRP A 107 14.61 -7.12 8.78
CA TRP A 107 13.29 -6.49 8.66
C TRP A 107 13.30 -5.06 9.19
N LYS A 108 13.89 -4.85 10.38
CA LYS A 108 14.04 -3.51 10.95
C LYS A 108 14.90 -2.60 10.07
N ARG A 109 15.99 -3.12 9.50
CA ARG A 109 16.92 -2.35 8.64
C ARG A 109 16.26 -1.95 7.32
N ILE A 110 15.67 -2.90 6.61
CA ILE A 110 15.01 -2.69 5.31
C ILE A 110 13.81 -1.75 5.48
N ARG A 111 12.98 -1.97 6.51
CA ARG A 111 11.85 -1.08 6.82
C ARG A 111 12.31 0.35 7.08
N ARG A 112 13.43 0.55 7.79
CA ARG A 112 14.00 1.90 8.01
C ARG A 112 14.38 2.57 6.69
N VAL A 113 14.96 1.83 5.74
CA VAL A 113 15.24 2.35 4.39
C VAL A 113 13.95 2.68 3.66
N GLY A 114 12.91 1.83 3.74
CA GLY A 114 11.58 2.13 3.20
C GLY A 114 11.02 3.45 3.70
N PHE A 115 11.08 3.71 5.01
CA PHE A 115 10.68 5.00 5.57
C PHE A 115 11.54 6.18 5.08
N LEU A 116 12.84 5.99 4.87
CA LEU A 116 13.70 7.03 4.31
C LEU A 116 13.28 7.36 2.87
N ARG A 117 13.07 6.35 2.02
CA ARG A 117 12.60 6.54 0.64
C ARG A 117 11.22 7.16 0.57
N LEU A 118 10.30 6.73 1.43
CA LEU A 118 8.99 7.35 1.55
C LEU A 118 9.10 8.83 1.89
N ASN A 119 9.95 9.19 2.86
CA ASN A 119 10.15 10.58 3.25
C ASN A 119 10.74 11.43 2.13
N GLU A 120 11.65 10.89 1.32
CA GLU A 120 12.20 11.58 0.16
C GLU A 120 11.12 11.87 -0.90
N ILE A 121 10.20 10.93 -1.13
CA ILE A 121 9.08 11.11 -2.06
C ILE A 121 8.12 12.18 -1.49
N VAL A 122 7.72 12.02 -0.23
CA VAL A 122 6.83 12.95 0.48
C VAL A 122 7.36 14.38 0.48
N TYR A 123 8.67 14.57 0.69
CA TYR A 123 9.31 15.88 0.70
C TYR A 123 9.31 16.56 -0.67
N LYS A 124 9.36 15.79 -1.77
CA LYS A 124 9.29 16.33 -3.12
C LYS A 124 7.87 16.74 -3.49
N SER A 125 6.91 15.83 -3.31
CA SER A 125 5.48 16.10 -3.51
C SER A 125 4.68 14.96 -2.92
N THR A 126 3.73 15.28 -2.04
CA THR A 126 2.84 14.27 -1.45
C THR A 126 1.89 13.69 -2.51
N GLU A 127 1.51 14.47 -3.52
CA GLU A 127 0.69 14.03 -4.65
C GLU A 127 1.40 12.95 -5.47
N SER A 128 2.73 12.95 -5.53
CA SER A 128 3.47 11.91 -6.27
C SER A 128 3.26 10.50 -5.71
N LEU A 129 2.78 10.37 -4.46
CA LEU A 129 2.44 9.08 -3.87
C LEU A 129 1.22 8.43 -4.49
N THR A 130 0.26 9.21 -5.02
CA THR A 130 -0.97 8.65 -5.62
C THR A 130 -0.67 7.88 -6.90
N MET A 131 0.45 8.19 -7.55
CA MET A 131 0.91 7.54 -8.78
C MET A 131 1.98 6.48 -8.53
N ASN A 132 2.35 6.21 -7.27
CA ASN A 132 3.42 5.29 -6.93
C ASN A 132 2.86 3.93 -6.46
N PRO A 133 2.89 2.87 -7.30
CA PRO A 133 2.38 1.56 -6.91
C PRO A 133 3.17 0.92 -5.76
N ASP A 134 4.46 1.24 -5.62
CA ASP A 134 5.30 0.72 -4.54
C ASP A 134 4.85 1.27 -3.18
N PHE A 135 4.24 2.45 -3.14
CA PHE A 135 3.70 3.01 -1.90
C PHE A 135 2.57 2.14 -1.34
N ALA A 136 1.57 1.80 -2.18
CA ALA A 136 0.44 0.99 -1.76
C ALA A 136 0.89 -0.39 -1.24
N GLU A 137 1.85 -1.01 -1.93
CA GLU A 137 2.43 -2.28 -1.51
C GLU A 137 3.27 -2.15 -0.23
N PHE A 138 4.03 -1.06 -0.08
CA PHE A 138 4.77 -0.80 1.16
C PHE A 138 3.83 -0.64 2.35
N ILE A 139 2.72 0.09 2.22
CA ILE A 139 1.71 0.25 3.28
C ILE A 139 1.13 -1.09 3.73
N LYS A 140 0.80 -1.99 2.78
CA LYS A 140 0.25 -3.33 3.10
C LYS A 140 1.20 -4.21 3.91
N LEU A 141 2.51 -3.95 3.86
CA LEU A 141 3.54 -4.71 4.56
C LEU A 141 3.86 -4.15 5.96
N LEU A 142 3.17 -3.09 6.39
CA LEU A 142 3.39 -2.45 7.68
C LEU A 142 2.27 -2.78 8.67
N ASP A 143 2.64 -2.78 9.95
CA ASP A 143 1.68 -2.84 11.05
C ASP A 143 0.80 -1.58 11.07
N GLU A 144 -0.44 -1.71 11.52
CA GLU A 144 -1.43 -0.63 11.59
C GLU A 144 -0.90 0.64 12.27
N GLY A 145 -0.19 0.50 13.40
CA GLY A 145 0.38 1.64 14.11
C GLY A 145 1.46 2.41 13.31
N LEU A 146 2.14 1.75 12.38
CA LEU A 146 3.10 2.40 11.48
C LEU A 146 2.38 3.08 10.31
N VAL A 147 1.34 2.44 9.77
CA VAL A 147 0.46 3.06 8.75
C VAL A 147 -0.15 4.35 9.31
N HIS A 148 -0.66 4.31 10.54
CA HIS A 148 -1.20 5.48 11.22
C HIS A 148 -0.19 6.64 11.31
N ARG A 149 1.07 6.35 11.66
CA ARG A 149 2.12 7.39 11.69
C ARG A 149 2.39 8.00 10.31
N ILE A 150 2.30 7.21 9.23
CA ILE A 150 2.43 7.71 7.87
C ILE A 150 1.24 8.61 7.53
N GLN A 151 0.01 8.17 7.82
CA GLN A 151 -1.21 8.97 7.61
C GLN A 151 -1.11 10.32 8.31
N VAL A 152 -0.72 10.35 9.59
CA VAL A 152 -0.53 11.59 10.37
C VAL A 152 0.47 12.51 9.69
N LYS A 153 1.63 11.98 9.29
CA LYS A 153 2.68 12.79 8.65
C LYS A 153 2.21 13.38 7.32
N ILE A 154 1.53 12.59 6.50
CA ILE A 154 0.97 13.03 5.22
C ILE A 154 -0.04 14.15 5.46
N LEU A 155 -1.02 13.95 6.35
CA LEU A 155 -2.04 14.94 6.64
C LEU A 155 -1.47 16.24 7.25
N GLN A 156 -0.42 16.16 8.08
CA GLN A 156 0.28 17.35 8.56
C GLN A 156 0.88 18.19 7.42
N LEU A 157 1.51 17.54 6.45
CA LEU A 157 2.07 18.22 5.27
C LEU A 157 0.98 18.78 4.36
N ARG A 158 -0.08 18.00 4.13
CA ARG A 158 -1.26 18.47 3.39
C ARG A 158 -1.90 19.69 4.05
N LYS A 159 -1.99 19.70 5.38
CA LYS A 159 -2.55 20.83 6.15
C LYS A 159 -1.73 22.10 5.88
N ALA A 160 -0.41 22.01 5.99
CA ALA A 160 0.46 23.15 5.71
C ALA A 160 0.25 23.71 4.29
N GLU A 161 0.07 22.83 3.30
CA GLU A 161 -0.21 23.21 1.92
C GLU A 161 -1.60 23.85 1.76
N CYS A 162 -2.63 23.32 2.41
CA CYS A 162 -3.97 23.89 2.49
C CYS A 162 -3.94 25.33 3.05
N LEU A 163 -3.26 25.54 4.17
CA LEU A 163 -3.14 26.85 4.82
C LEU A 163 -2.35 27.85 3.96
N ARG A 164 -1.29 27.36 3.29
CA ARG A 164 -0.53 28.17 2.34
C ARG A 164 -1.41 28.63 1.18
N LYS A 165 -2.23 27.74 0.61
CA LYS A 165 -3.17 28.06 -0.48
C LYS A 165 -4.25 29.04 -0.04
N SER A 166 -4.82 28.86 1.15
CA SER A 166 -5.91 29.71 1.65
C SER A 166 -5.47 31.16 1.93
N ALA A 167 -4.19 31.37 2.29
CA ALA A 167 -3.63 32.71 2.51
C ALA A 167 -3.69 33.62 1.26
N HIS A 168 -3.72 33.04 0.05
CA HIS A 168 -3.68 33.79 -1.20
C HIS A 168 -5.06 34.12 -1.78
N ILE A 169 -6.14 33.51 -1.27
CA ILE A 169 -7.49 33.65 -1.83
C ILE A 169 -8.40 34.28 -0.77
N LYS A 170 -8.80 35.54 -1.02
CA LYS A 170 -9.60 36.34 -0.07
C LYS A 170 -11.10 36.34 -0.33
N ARG A 171 -11.55 35.92 -1.53
CA ARG A 171 -12.95 35.92 -1.92
C ARG A 171 -13.49 34.49 -1.94
N ASN A 172 -14.76 34.33 -1.60
CA ASN A 172 -15.47 33.06 -1.59
C ASN A 172 -14.74 31.97 -0.77
N ARG A 173 -14.39 32.32 0.48
CA ARG A 173 -13.64 31.44 1.39
C ARG A 173 -14.37 30.12 1.63
N GLU A 174 -15.69 30.16 1.82
CA GLU A 174 -16.50 28.95 2.01
C GLU A 174 -16.27 27.93 0.90
N PHE A 175 -16.48 28.33 -0.36
CA PHE A 175 -16.30 27.47 -1.52
C PHE A 175 -14.86 26.97 -1.62
N LEU A 176 -13.87 27.85 -1.40
CA LEU A 176 -12.46 27.46 -1.42
C LEU A 176 -12.16 26.34 -0.41
N PHE A 177 -12.58 26.52 0.84
CA PHE A 177 -12.33 25.56 1.90
C PHE A 177 -13.11 24.26 1.68
N LYS A 178 -14.35 24.34 1.19
CA LYS A 178 -15.13 23.17 0.76
C LYS A 178 -14.40 22.38 -0.32
N SER A 179 -14.03 23.00 -1.44
CA SER A 179 -13.29 22.33 -2.52
C SER A 179 -11.93 21.79 -2.07
N MET A 180 -11.27 22.47 -1.13
CA MET A 180 -10.01 22.01 -0.58
C MET A 180 -10.17 20.72 0.23
N ILE A 181 -11.15 20.65 1.14
CA ILE A 181 -11.44 19.43 1.89
C ILE A 181 -11.82 18.28 0.95
N GLN A 182 -12.63 18.55 -0.07
CA GLN A 182 -13.01 17.56 -1.07
C GLN A 182 -11.80 16.98 -1.82
N GLN A 183 -10.88 17.83 -2.26
CA GLN A 183 -9.64 17.38 -2.94
C GLN A 183 -8.76 16.55 -2.00
N GLU A 184 -8.60 16.99 -0.75
CA GLU A 184 -7.79 16.26 0.23
C GLU A 184 -8.43 14.92 0.62
N LEU A 185 -9.76 14.84 0.64
CA LEU A 185 -10.49 13.59 0.85
C LEU A 185 -10.18 12.58 -0.26
N TYR A 186 -10.24 13.03 -1.52
CA TYR A 186 -9.89 12.19 -2.66
C TYR A 186 -8.44 11.69 -2.57
N ILE A 187 -7.49 12.59 -2.29
CA ILE A 187 -6.08 12.22 -2.14
C ILE A 187 -5.91 11.20 -1.01
N PHE A 188 -6.51 11.47 0.15
CA PHE A 188 -6.39 10.59 1.31
C PHE A 188 -6.91 9.18 1.03
N LEU A 189 -8.10 9.05 0.42
CA LEU A 189 -8.69 7.75 0.09
C LEU A 189 -7.93 7.02 -1.02
N SER A 190 -7.33 7.75 -1.97
CA SER A 190 -6.46 7.14 -2.97
C SER A 190 -5.18 6.54 -2.36
N LEU A 191 -4.64 7.17 -1.31
CA LEU A 191 -3.45 6.71 -0.60
C LEU A 191 -3.76 5.61 0.41
N PHE A 192 -4.94 5.66 1.02
CA PHE A 192 -5.36 4.73 2.08
C PHE A 192 -6.75 4.14 1.80
N PRO A 193 -6.88 3.22 0.84
CA PRO A 193 -8.19 2.66 0.46
C PRO A 193 -8.93 1.97 1.61
N LEU A 194 -8.20 1.41 2.58
CA LEU A 194 -8.78 0.77 3.77
C LEU A 194 -9.59 1.74 4.65
N GLU A 195 -9.29 3.04 4.60
CA GLU A 195 -10.02 4.06 5.35
C GLU A 195 -11.40 4.35 4.75
N THR A 196 -11.62 4.00 3.48
CA THR A 196 -12.86 4.28 2.74
C THR A 196 -14.08 3.76 3.49
N GLU A 197 -14.09 2.47 3.85
CA GLU A 197 -15.25 1.87 4.48
C GLU A 197 -15.50 2.43 5.89
N MET A 198 -14.44 2.66 6.66
CA MET A 198 -14.55 3.22 8.01
C MET A 198 -15.06 4.65 7.98
N LEU A 199 -14.46 5.49 7.12
CA LEU A 199 -14.84 6.89 6.95
C LEU A 199 -16.27 7.00 6.41
N GLY A 200 -16.62 6.19 5.39
CA GLY A 200 -17.96 6.18 4.81
C GLY A 200 -19.06 5.75 5.78
N ARG A 201 -18.76 4.84 6.73
CA ARG A 201 -19.69 4.51 7.82
C ARG A 201 -19.87 5.68 8.78
N ARG A 202 -18.78 6.26 9.28
CA ARG A 202 -18.84 7.38 10.23
C ARG A 202 -19.54 8.61 9.64
N LEU A 203 -19.24 8.96 8.41
CA LEU A 203 -19.84 10.14 7.77
C LEU A 203 -21.34 9.95 7.45
N ARG A 204 -21.82 8.70 7.34
CA ARG A 204 -23.26 8.44 7.18
C ARG A 204 -24.07 8.66 8.45
N GLU A 205 -23.46 8.54 9.63
CA GLU A 205 -24.13 8.82 10.91
C GLU A 205 -23.80 10.25 11.41
N PHE A 206 -23.83 11.23 10.50
CA PHE A 206 -23.56 12.64 10.79
C PHE A 206 -24.60 13.33 11.68
N LYS A 207 -25.78 12.71 11.83
CA LYS A 207 -26.86 13.22 12.69
C LYS A 207 -26.49 13.15 14.17
N GLU A 208 -25.68 12.17 14.56
CA GLU A 208 -25.20 12.04 15.95
C GLU A 208 -24.10 13.07 16.24
N GLU A 209 -24.27 13.84 17.33
CA GLU A 209 -23.19 14.69 17.82
C GLU A 209 -22.09 13.82 18.41
N ARG A 210 -20.91 13.87 17.79
CA ARG A 210 -19.71 13.16 18.25
C ARG A 210 -18.61 14.16 18.60
N PRO A 211 -17.97 14.04 19.78
CA PRO A 211 -16.83 14.86 20.11
C PRO A 211 -15.69 14.59 19.13
N LEU A 212 -14.91 15.63 18.80
CA LEU A 212 -13.79 15.50 17.86
C LEU A 212 -12.74 14.48 18.34
N GLU A 213 -12.61 14.29 19.65
CA GLU A 213 -11.75 13.28 20.29
C GLU A 213 -12.12 11.84 19.89
N SER A 214 -13.38 11.60 19.55
CA SER A 214 -13.88 10.32 19.05
C SER A 214 -13.90 10.24 17.52
N SER A 215 -13.48 11.30 16.84
CA SER A 215 -13.46 11.38 15.38
C SER A 215 -12.21 10.74 14.79
N GLY A 216 -12.30 10.33 13.52
CA GLY A 216 -11.16 9.80 12.81
C GLY A 216 -10.11 10.84 12.45
N LEU A 217 -8.96 10.34 12.00
CA LEU A 217 -7.81 11.18 11.68
C LEU A 217 -8.12 12.20 10.57
N PHE A 218 -8.90 11.81 9.55
CA PHE A 218 -9.26 12.69 8.45
C PHE A 218 -10.27 13.77 8.87
N GLU A 219 -11.21 13.44 9.75
CA GLU A 219 -12.15 14.39 10.35
C GLU A 219 -11.41 15.44 11.18
N CYS A 220 -10.45 15.01 12.00
CA CYS A 220 -9.56 15.90 12.76
C CYS A 220 -8.74 16.80 11.83
N PHE A 221 -8.21 16.25 10.73
CA PHE A 221 -7.54 17.03 9.70
C PHE A 221 -8.48 18.08 9.09
N SER A 222 -9.69 17.69 8.69
CA SER A 222 -10.69 18.55 8.07
C SER A 222 -11.06 19.71 8.98
N PHE A 223 -11.37 19.42 10.26
CA PHE A 223 -11.61 20.45 11.27
C PHE A 223 -10.42 21.41 11.37
N SER A 224 -9.20 20.89 11.42
CA SER A 224 -7.99 21.70 11.58
C SER A 224 -7.70 22.65 10.41
N VAL A 225 -8.20 22.33 9.21
CA VAL A 225 -8.12 23.20 8.03
C VAL A 225 -9.29 24.18 8.02
N LEU A 226 -10.52 23.70 8.27
CA LEU A 226 -11.73 24.51 8.27
C LEU A 226 -11.78 25.53 9.41
N LYS A 227 -11.10 25.27 10.53
CA LYS A 227 -11.02 26.20 11.66
C LYS A 227 -10.60 27.61 11.25
N GLU A 228 -9.67 27.73 10.30
CA GLU A 228 -9.16 29.02 9.78
C GLU A 228 -10.20 29.79 8.95
N TYR A 229 -11.18 29.07 8.39
CA TYR A 229 -12.36 29.70 7.82
C TYR A 229 -13.30 30.17 8.93
N PHE A 230 -13.56 29.32 9.93
CA PHE A 230 -14.50 29.65 11.01
C PHE A 230 -14.05 30.83 11.87
N GLU A 231 -12.74 30.96 12.11
CA GLU A 231 -12.16 32.13 12.80
C GLU A 231 -12.36 33.45 12.04
N SER A 232 -12.60 33.38 10.73
CA SER A 232 -12.89 34.57 9.90
C SER A 232 -14.37 34.92 9.81
N CYS A 233 -15.26 34.13 10.42
CA CYS A 233 -16.70 34.30 10.37
C CYS A 233 -17.26 34.79 11.72
N SER A 234 -18.40 35.49 11.68
CA SER A 234 -19.17 35.80 12.88
C SER A 234 -19.92 34.56 13.40
N THR A 235 -20.33 34.57 14.66
CA THR A 235 -21.14 33.48 15.23
C THR A 235 -22.47 33.30 14.48
N GLU A 236 -23.10 34.39 14.05
CA GLU A 236 -24.34 34.36 13.26
C GLU A 236 -24.15 33.69 11.89
N GLU A 237 -23.03 33.98 11.21
CA GLU A 237 -22.68 33.35 9.93
C GLU A 237 -22.46 31.85 10.09
N LEU A 238 -21.81 31.42 11.18
CA LEU A 238 -21.56 30.02 11.47
C LEU A 238 -22.83 29.25 11.87
N GLU A 239 -23.73 29.87 12.62
CA GLU A 239 -25.04 29.30 12.95
C GLU A 239 -25.93 29.16 11.71
N SER A 240 -25.89 30.15 10.82
CA SER A 240 -26.56 30.09 9.51
C SER A 240 -26.00 28.96 8.65
N LEU A 241 -24.67 28.82 8.58
CA LEU A 241 -24.00 27.75 7.88
C LEU A 241 -24.37 26.36 8.42
N LYS A 242 -24.33 26.18 9.76
CA LYS A 242 -24.72 24.93 10.44
C LYS A 242 -26.14 24.52 10.05
N SER A 243 -27.07 25.47 10.10
CA SER A 243 -28.49 25.23 9.77
C SER A 243 -28.67 24.86 8.31
N ARG A 244 -28.03 25.60 7.38
CA ARG A 244 -28.09 25.32 5.94
C ARG A 244 -27.55 23.94 5.60
N LEU A 245 -26.35 23.61 6.08
CA LEU A 245 -25.73 22.30 5.83
C LEU A 245 -26.59 21.16 6.37
N TYR A 246 -27.20 21.31 7.55
CA TYR A 246 -28.07 20.28 8.11
C TYR A 246 -29.28 20.01 7.20
N THR A 247 -29.96 21.05 6.72
CA THR A 247 -31.10 20.91 5.81
C THR A 247 -30.71 20.30 4.46
N GLU A 248 -29.58 20.74 3.88
CA GLU A 248 -29.07 20.21 2.60
C GLU A 248 -28.71 18.72 2.71
N LEU A 249 -28.04 18.33 3.79
CA LEU A 249 -27.64 16.95 4.04
C LEU A 249 -28.83 16.04 4.33
N GLU A 250 -29.83 16.51 5.07
CA GLU A 250 -31.03 15.74 5.35
C GLU A 250 -31.82 15.43 4.08
N GLY A 251 -31.95 16.40 3.16
CA GLY A 251 -32.58 16.18 1.86
C GLY A 251 -31.75 15.32 0.90
N SER A 252 -30.44 15.25 1.08
CA SER A 252 -29.54 14.49 0.20
C SER A 252 -29.29 13.04 0.65
N ALA A 253 -29.48 12.76 1.94
CA ALA A 253 -29.21 11.45 2.54
C ALA A 253 -30.02 10.30 1.93
N GLU A 254 -31.23 10.58 1.44
CA GLU A 254 -32.11 9.58 0.80
C GLU A 254 -31.51 9.02 -0.51
N ASN A 255 -30.64 9.78 -1.17
CA ASN A 255 -30.05 9.44 -2.48
C ASN A 255 -28.72 8.66 -2.39
N ILE A 256 -28.19 8.43 -1.18
CA ILE A 256 -26.88 7.80 -0.93
C ILE A 256 -27.03 6.31 -0.57
N SER A 257 -28.22 5.74 -0.82
CA SER A 257 -28.56 4.35 -0.52
C SER A 257 -27.95 3.31 -1.50
N GLY A 258 -27.17 3.75 -2.49
CA GLY A 258 -26.51 2.87 -3.47
C GLY A 258 -25.04 2.52 -3.14
N GLU A 259 -24.52 1.47 -3.78
CA GLU A 259 -23.11 1.03 -3.77
C GLU A 259 -22.16 1.99 -4.52
N ALA A 260 -22.40 3.31 -4.46
CA ALA A 260 -21.57 4.30 -5.13
C ALA A 260 -20.27 4.52 -4.36
N GLU A 261 -19.17 4.74 -5.10
CA GLU A 261 -17.85 4.99 -4.50
C GLU A 261 -17.86 6.31 -3.73
N ILE A 262 -17.05 6.41 -2.67
CA ILE A 262 -16.95 7.65 -1.86
C ILE A 262 -16.51 8.86 -2.69
N SER A 263 -15.76 8.61 -3.77
CA SER A 263 -15.38 9.58 -4.80
C SER A 263 -16.58 10.21 -5.52
N GLU A 264 -17.67 9.46 -5.73
CA GLU A 264 -18.89 9.90 -6.43
C GLU A 264 -19.80 10.75 -5.54
N HIS A 265 -19.67 10.62 -4.21
CA HIS A 265 -20.39 11.41 -3.21
C HIS A 265 -19.49 12.43 -2.49
N GLY A 266 -18.38 12.83 -3.12
CA GLY A 266 -17.40 13.73 -2.51
C GLY A 266 -17.99 15.04 -1.98
N ASP A 267 -19.01 15.60 -2.66
CA ASP A 267 -19.70 16.81 -2.19
C ASP A 267 -20.45 16.57 -0.88
N PHE A 268 -21.23 15.49 -0.79
CA PHE A 268 -21.97 15.11 0.42
C PHE A 268 -21.03 14.91 1.61
N TYR A 269 -19.97 14.12 1.42
CA TYR A 269 -19.03 13.84 2.49
C TYR A 269 -18.28 15.09 2.95
N THR A 270 -18.01 16.02 2.04
CA THR A 270 -17.43 17.31 2.38
C THR A 270 -18.40 18.16 3.20
N ASP A 271 -19.67 18.18 2.83
CA ASP A 271 -20.71 18.90 3.59
C ASP A 271 -20.91 18.32 4.98
N VAL A 272 -20.85 16.98 5.13
CA VAL A 272 -20.84 16.32 6.43
C VAL A 272 -19.64 16.77 7.26
N LEU A 273 -18.43 16.71 6.70
CA LEU A 273 -17.21 17.11 7.40
C LEU A 273 -17.28 18.58 7.85
N MET A 274 -17.85 19.44 7.01
CA MET A 274 -18.03 20.85 7.30
C MET A 274 -19.07 21.07 8.41
N LEU A 275 -20.20 20.35 8.39
CA LEU A 275 -21.23 20.39 9.42
C LEU A 275 -20.69 19.93 10.78
N VAL A 276 -20.01 18.79 10.82
CA VAL A 276 -19.42 18.25 12.06
C VAL A 276 -18.38 19.24 12.62
N SER A 277 -17.56 19.80 11.74
CA SER A 277 -16.51 20.76 12.13
C SER A 277 -17.09 22.07 12.69
N VAL A 278 -18.14 22.63 12.07
CA VAL A 278 -18.76 23.88 12.55
C VAL A 278 -19.51 23.66 13.87
N ARG A 279 -20.20 22.52 14.04
CA ARG A 279 -20.83 22.14 15.32
C ARG A 279 -19.80 22.11 16.44
N HIS A 280 -18.68 21.43 16.21
CA HIS A 280 -17.61 21.34 17.19
C HIS A 280 -16.98 22.71 17.50
N TYR A 281 -16.76 23.55 16.49
CA TYR A 281 -16.23 24.89 16.69
C TYR A 281 -17.15 25.75 17.57
N LEU A 282 -18.45 25.76 17.28
CA LEU A 282 -19.44 26.53 18.04
C LEU A 282 -19.56 26.06 19.49
N SER A 283 -19.62 24.75 19.74
CA SER A 283 -19.67 24.22 21.10
C SER A 283 -18.39 24.50 21.89
N SER A 284 -17.22 24.44 21.25
CA SER A 284 -15.94 24.78 21.90
C SER A 284 -15.84 26.25 22.31
N ARG A 285 -16.46 27.17 21.54
CA ARG A 285 -16.52 28.60 21.88
C ARG A 285 -17.44 28.88 23.07
N GLN A 286 -18.63 28.27 23.08
CA GLN A 286 -19.59 28.43 24.17
C GLN A 286 -18.99 28.01 25.51
N ASN A 287 -18.32 26.85 25.54
CA ASN A 287 -17.63 26.38 26.74
C ASN A 287 -16.49 27.33 27.19
N TYR A 288 -15.81 28.00 26.25
CA TYR A 288 -14.74 28.94 26.58
C TYR A 288 -15.28 30.28 27.11
N GLU A 289 -16.40 30.76 26.58
CA GLU A 289 -17.08 31.96 27.06
C GLU A 289 -17.71 31.74 28.45
N GLU A 290 -18.29 30.56 28.72
CA GLU A 290 -18.79 30.18 30.05
C GLU A 290 -17.66 30.13 31.09
N VAL A 291 -16.52 29.51 30.76
CA VAL A 291 -15.35 29.46 31.66
C VAL A 291 -14.73 30.85 31.88
N GLN A 292 -14.74 31.74 30.89
CA GLN A 292 -14.29 33.13 31.10
C GLN A 292 -15.26 33.96 31.93
N SER A 293 -16.57 33.70 31.83
CA SER A 293 -17.57 34.35 32.67
C SER A 293 -17.51 33.94 34.14
N GLU A 294 -17.12 32.69 34.43
CA GLU A 294 -16.88 32.21 35.81
C GLU A 294 -15.60 32.80 36.43
N VAL A 295 -14.63 33.22 35.62
CA VAL A 295 -13.35 33.78 36.11
C VAL A 295 -13.42 35.29 36.41
N ILE A 296 -14.52 35.97 36.07
CA ILE A 296 -14.71 37.42 36.33
C ILE A 296 -15.49 37.69 37.63
N GLU A 297 -16.00 36.66 38.32
CA GLU A 297 -16.54 36.80 39.68
C GLU A 297 -15.49 36.47 40.77
N VAL A 298 -14.47 37.33 40.92
CA VAL A 298 -13.69 37.46 42.18
C VAL A 298 -13.34 38.93 42.43
#